data_AF-A0A7L3M9T6-F1
#
_entry.id   AF-A0A7L3M9T6-F1
#
_cell.length_a   1.000
_cell.length_b   1.000
_cell.length_c   1.000
_cell.angle_alpha   90.00
_cell.angle_beta   90.00
_cell.angle_gamma   90.00
#
_symmetry.space_group_name_H-M   'P 1'
#
loop_
_entity.id
_entity.type
_entity.pdbx_description
1 polymer ?
#
loop_
_entity_poly.entity_id
_entity_poly.type
_entity_poly.pdbx_seq_one_letter_code
_entity_poly.pdbx_strand_id
1 'polypeptide(L)'
;VEPLIQKGHENLVHHILLYQCSSNLNDSVLDYGHECYHPNMPDSFLTCETVIFAWAIGGEGFTYPPHVGLSIGTAADPLFVLMEVHYDNPSFTEGLAVYLSVTVPENIVVVATYELNKIQGSIVYWPFFKPPYVEIKFAVTLMVLVSLGQALGAERPAGIQVFAVLLHAHLAGRAIRMRHFRNGVEQKLLAYDDEFDFNFQEFQYLKEERTILP
;
A
#
# COMPACT_ATOMS: atom_id res chain seq x y z
N VAL A 1 7.03 -11.86 0.42
CA VAL A 1 6.23 -11.63 -0.80
C VAL A 1 7.08 -10.84 -1.76
N GLU A 2 7.23 -11.34 -2.99
CA GLU A 2 8.18 -10.82 -3.97
C GLU A 2 7.51 -10.64 -5.33
N PRO A 3 7.78 -9.53 -6.04
CA PRO A 3 7.35 -9.39 -7.43
C PRO A 3 8.21 -10.30 -8.32
N LEU A 4 7.57 -10.96 -9.26
CA LEU A 4 8.23 -11.72 -10.32
C LEU A 4 7.93 -11.03 -11.65
N ILE A 5 8.82 -10.13 -12.03
CA ILE A 5 8.73 -9.41 -13.30
C ILE A 5 9.59 -10.14 -14.33
N GLN A 6 9.08 -10.25 -15.55
CA GLN A 6 9.82 -10.85 -16.65
C GLN A 6 11.15 -10.11 -16.88
N LYS A 7 12.22 -10.89 -17.04
CA LYS A 7 13.56 -10.35 -17.27
C LYS A 7 13.61 -9.45 -18.50
N GLY A 8 14.16 -8.25 -18.35
CA GLY A 8 14.23 -7.22 -19.39
C GLY A 8 13.04 -6.27 -19.42
N HIS A 9 12.01 -6.50 -18.59
CA HIS A 9 10.82 -5.65 -18.48
C HIS A 9 10.70 -4.96 -17.11
N GLU A 10 11.72 -5.03 -16.27
CA GLU A 10 11.71 -4.50 -14.91
C GLU A 10 11.46 -2.98 -14.86
N ASN A 11 11.88 -2.26 -15.91
CA ASN A 11 11.67 -0.82 -16.04
C ASN A 11 10.27 -0.43 -16.55
N LEU A 12 9.46 -1.39 -16.99
CA LEU A 12 8.12 -1.15 -17.54
C LEU A 12 7.02 -1.29 -16.47
N VAL A 13 7.34 -1.88 -15.31
CA VAL A 13 6.40 -2.06 -14.20
C VAL A 13 6.74 -1.06 -13.11
N HIS A 14 5.84 -0.12 -12.87
CA HIS A 14 6.08 0.94 -11.90
C HIS A 14 5.65 0.51 -10.48
N HIS A 15 4.47 -0.10 -10.33
CA HIS A 15 4.04 -0.67 -9.05
C HIS A 15 3.01 -1.79 -9.25
N ILE A 16 2.89 -2.64 -8.23
CA ILE A 16 1.94 -3.75 -8.14
C ILE A 16 1.21 -3.61 -6.82
N LEU A 17 -0.11 -3.63 -6.85
CA LEU A 17 -0.96 -3.61 -5.67
C LEU A 17 -1.82 -4.87 -5.67
N LEU A 18 -1.97 -5.47 -4.50
CA LEU A 18 -2.91 -6.56 -4.28
C LEU A 18 -3.95 -6.06 -3.30
N TYR A 19 -5.22 -6.10 -3.68
CA TYR A 19 -6.35 -5.69 -2.85
C TYR A 19 -7.10 -6.90 -2.32
N GLN A 20 -7.62 -6.74 -1.11
CA GLN A 20 -8.68 -7.56 -0.57
C GLN A 20 -10.02 -7.03 -1.09
N CYS A 21 -10.84 -7.95 -1.59
CA CYS A 21 -12.20 -7.67 -2.07
C CYS A 21 -13.26 -8.14 -1.08
N SER A 22 -14.49 -7.69 -1.32
CA SER A 22 -15.66 -8.20 -0.61
C SER A 22 -15.86 -9.70 -0.85
N SER A 23 -16.22 -10.44 0.20
CA SER A 23 -16.59 -11.86 0.09
C SER A 23 -17.85 -12.11 -0.75
N ASN A 24 -18.60 -11.06 -1.09
CA ASN A 24 -19.77 -11.12 -1.98
C ASN A 24 -19.43 -10.83 -3.46
N LEU A 25 -18.14 -10.76 -3.82
CA LEU A 25 -17.72 -10.61 -5.21
C LEU A 25 -18.25 -11.79 -6.04
N ASN A 26 -18.71 -11.52 -7.27
CA ASN A 26 -19.25 -12.54 -8.14
C ASN A 26 -18.12 -13.36 -8.80
N ASP A 27 -18.13 -14.67 -8.62
CA ASP A 27 -17.14 -15.59 -9.20
C ASP A 27 -17.02 -15.49 -10.73
N SER A 28 -18.02 -14.94 -11.43
CA SER A 28 -17.97 -14.75 -12.89
C SER A 28 -16.89 -13.78 -13.36
N VAL A 29 -16.28 -12.99 -12.46
CA VAL A 29 -15.22 -12.02 -12.81
C VAL A 29 -13.81 -12.47 -12.44
N LEU A 30 -13.62 -13.70 -11.95
CA LEU A 30 -12.31 -14.16 -11.44
C LEU A 30 -11.23 -14.29 -12.53
N ASP A 31 -11.62 -14.71 -13.74
CA ASP A 31 -10.71 -14.85 -14.88
C ASP A 31 -10.69 -13.59 -15.78
N TYR A 32 -11.26 -12.48 -15.30
CA TYR A 32 -11.46 -11.26 -16.08
C TYR A 32 -10.54 -10.13 -15.60
N GLY A 33 -9.78 -9.54 -16.52
CA GLY A 33 -8.99 -8.33 -16.29
C GLY A 33 -9.60 -7.12 -16.99
N HIS A 34 -9.37 -5.92 -16.45
CA HIS A 34 -9.83 -4.67 -17.05
C HIS A 34 -8.84 -3.54 -16.77
N GLU A 35 -8.82 -2.53 -17.63
CA GLU A 35 -8.13 -1.26 -17.35
C GLU A 35 -8.75 -0.58 -16.12
N CYS A 36 -7.92 -0.26 -15.12
CA CYS A 36 -8.35 0.41 -13.91
C CYS A 36 -8.92 1.81 -14.22
N TYR A 37 -9.98 2.20 -13.52
CA TYR A 37 -10.64 3.51 -13.65
C TYR A 37 -11.27 3.81 -15.02
N HIS A 38 -11.25 2.87 -15.96
CA HIS A 38 -11.96 3.00 -17.22
C HIS A 38 -13.48 2.93 -16.99
N PRO A 39 -14.34 3.70 -17.69
CA PRO A 39 -15.79 3.73 -17.44
C PRO A 39 -16.52 2.38 -17.55
N ASN A 40 -15.94 1.42 -18.26
CA ASN A 40 -16.48 0.06 -18.41
C ASN A 40 -15.91 -0.95 -17.40
N MET A 41 -15.11 -0.51 -16.43
CA MET A 41 -14.59 -1.37 -15.39
C MET A 41 -15.75 -1.96 -14.57
N PRO A 42 -15.76 -3.27 -14.28
CA PRO A 42 -16.83 -3.87 -13.49
C PRO A 42 -16.97 -3.22 -12.12
N ASP A 43 -18.21 -2.87 -11.74
CA ASP A 43 -18.50 -2.26 -10.44
C ASP A 43 -18.07 -3.17 -9.27
N SER A 44 -18.01 -4.49 -9.48
CA SER A 44 -17.52 -5.44 -8.47
C SER A 44 -16.07 -5.17 -8.04
N PHE A 45 -15.23 -4.64 -8.92
CA PHE A 45 -13.83 -4.32 -8.60
C PHE A 45 -13.73 -3.14 -7.64
N LEU A 46 -14.72 -2.25 -7.61
CA LEU A 46 -14.78 -1.14 -6.65
C LEU A 46 -14.93 -1.62 -5.21
N THR A 47 -15.33 -2.88 -4.99
CA THR A 47 -15.39 -3.46 -3.64
C THR A 47 -14.02 -3.86 -3.08
N CYS A 48 -12.97 -3.77 -3.90
CA CYS A 48 -11.60 -4.13 -3.54
C CYS A 48 -10.83 -2.89 -3.05
N GLU A 49 -11.07 -2.47 -1.81
CA GLU A 49 -10.55 -1.19 -1.29
C GLU A 49 -9.28 -1.33 -0.45
N THR A 50 -9.06 -2.50 0.16
CA THR A 50 -7.98 -2.68 1.14
C THR A 50 -6.73 -3.26 0.50
N VAL A 51 -5.64 -2.49 0.42
CA VAL A 51 -4.35 -2.98 -0.09
C VAL A 51 -3.75 -4.02 0.86
N ILE A 52 -3.74 -5.29 0.45
CA ILE A 52 -3.13 -6.39 1.19
C ILE A 52 -1.61 -6.54 0.96
N PHE A 53 -1.13 -6.13 -0.21
CA PHE A 53 0.28 -6.08 -0.54
C PHE A 53 0.54 -4.94 -1.53
N ALA A 54 1.71 -4.32 -1.43
CA ALA A 54 2.15 -3.30 -2.37
C ALA A 54 3.62 -3.55 -2.71
N TRP A 55 3.99 -3.28 -3.94
CA TRP A 55 5.38 -3.21 -4.38
C TRP A 55 5.51 -2.04 -5.34
N ALA A 56 6.63 -1.34 -5.30
CA ALA A 56 6.94 -0.25 -6.21
C ALA A 56 8.40 -0.34 -6.68
N ILE A 57 8.67 0.29 -7.82
CA ILE A 57 9.97 0.30 -8.47
C ILE A 57 11.11 0.68 -7.51
N GLY A 58 12.24 -0.01 -7.66
CA GLY A 58 13.44 0.15 -6.83
C GLY A 58 13.37 -0.52 -5.46
N GLY A 59 12.18 -0.91 -4.98
CA GLY A 59 12.02 -1.66 -3.73
C GLY A 59 12.29 -3.16 -3.89
N GLU A 60 12.80 -3.78 -2.82
CA GLU A 60 12.92 -5.23 -2.73
C GLU A 60 11.59 -5.90 -2.33
N GLY A 61 11.62 -7.23 -2.18
CA GLY A 61 10.53 -7.98 -1.59
C GLY A 61 10.21 -7.55 -0.14
N PHE A 62 8.99 -7.83 0.30
CA PHE A 62 8.55 -7.53 1.65
C PHE A 62 8.41 -8.79 2.50
N THR A 63 8.95 -8.75 3.71
CA THR A 63 8.94 -9.84 4.67
C THR A 63 8.32 -9.37 5.98
N TYR A 64 7.29 -10.07 6.44
CA TYR A 64 6.70 -9.78 7.74
C TYR A 64 7.66 -10.13 8.89
N PRO A 65 7.65 -9.37 9.99
CA PRO A 65 8.30 -9.79 11.23
C PRO A 65 7.79 -11.17 11.68
N PRO A 66 8.61 -12.00 12.35
CA PRO A 66 8.23 -13.37 12.71
C PRO A 66 6.96 -13.50 13.56
N HIS A 67 6.59 -12.46 14.32
CA HIS A 67 5.41 -12.41 15.19
C HIS A 67 4.17 -11.80 14.50
N VAL A 68 4.26 -11.45 13.22
CA VAL A 68 3.20 -10.77 12.45
C VAL A 68 2.86 -11.58 11.22
N GLY A 69 1.58 -11.65 10.87
CA GLY A 69 1.12 -12.34 9.68
C GLY A 69 -0.17 -11.76 9.12
N LEU A 70 -0.39 -11.97 7.82
CA LEU A 70 -1.66 -11.66 7.17
C LEU A 70 -2.57 -12.89 7.28
N SER A 71 -3.72 -12.71 7.92
CA SER A 71 -4.74 -13.76 7.98
C SER A 71 -5.34 -14.00 6.60
N ILE A 72 -5.36 -15.26 6.18
CA ILE A 72 -5.90 -15.70 4.89
C ILE A 72 -6.57 -17.07 5.10
N GLY A 73 -7.80 -17.23 4.63
CA GLY A 73 -8.50 -18.51 4.55
C GLY A 73 -9.40 -18.88 5.74
N THR A 74 -9.53 -18.04 6.76
CA THR A 74 -10.57 -18.18 7.78
C THR A 74 -11.93 -17.68 7.28
N ALA A 75 -13.02 -17.98 7.99
CA ALA A 75 -14.37 -17.51 7.62
C ALA A 75 -14.52 -15.97 7.66
N ALA A 76 -13.61 -15.27 8.36
CA ALA A 76 -13.58 -13.81 8.44
C ALA A 76 -12.62 -13.18 7.42
N ASP A 77 -11.80 -13.99 6.75
CA ASP A 77 -10.80 -13.50 5.80
C ASP A 77 -11.42 -13.24 4.41
N PRO A 78 -10.77 -12.39 3.60
CA PRO A 78 -11.18 -12.19 2.22
C PRO A 78 -11.10 -13.49 1.42
N LEU A 79 -12.17 -13.78 0.69
CA LEU A 79 -12.22 -14.89 -0.26
C LEU A 79 -11.56 -14.53 -1.60
N PHE A 80 -11.55 -13.25 -1.94
CA PHE A 80 -11.14 -12.77 -3.25
C PHE A 80 -10.08 -11.68 -3.13
N VAL A 81 -9.16 -11.70 -4.09
CA VAL A 81 -8.10 -10.69 -4.23
C VAL A 81 -8.10 -10.15 -5.65
N LEU A 82 -7.77 -8.87 -5.78
CA LEU A 82 -7.60 -8.19 -7.07
C LEU A 82 -6.16 -7.69 -7.17
N MET A 83 -5.48 -8.03 -8.26
CA MET A 83 -4.14 -7.52 -8.55
C MET A 83 -4.24 -6.36 -9.54
N GLU A 84 -3.74 -5.20 -9.13
CA GLU A 84 -3.56 -4.01 -9.98
C GLU A 84 -2.08 -3.87 -10.31
N VAL A 85 -1.79 -3.58 -11.58
CA VAL A 85 -0.43 -3.35 -12.07
C VAL A 85 -0.40 -2.04 -12.85
N HIS A 86 0.44 -1.10 -12.42
CA HIS A 86 0.70 0.12 -13.16
C HIS A 86 1.95 -0.06 -14.04
N TYR A 87 1.74 -0.03 -15.34
CA TYR A 87 2.81 -0.09 -16.34
C TYR A 87 3.20 1.31 -16.81
N ASP A 88 4.49 1.63 -16.74
CA ASP A 88 5.06 2.78 -17.45
C ASP A 88 5.63 2.29 -18.80
N ASN A 89 4.73 2.11 -19.78
CA ASN A 89 5.04 1.48 -21.07
C ASN A 89 4.80 2.44 -22.25
N PRO A 90 5.58 3.54 -22.38
CA PRO A 90 5.39 4.53 -23.44
C PRO A 90 5.66 3.98 -24.85
N SER A 91 6.38 2.86 -24.96
CA SER A 91 6.71 2.21 -26.23
C SER A 91 5.70 1.14 -26.64
N PHE A 92 4.63 0.92 -25.85
CA PHE A 92 3.59 -0.09 -26.11
C PHE A 92 4.16 -1.49 -26.38
N THR A 93 5.16 -1.89 -25.60
CA THR A 93 5.77 -3.22 -25.70
C THR A 93 4.72 -4.28 -25.35
N GLU A 94 4.58 -5.31 -26.19
CA GLU A 94 3.65 -6.42 -25.98
C GLU A 94 4.28 -7.59 -25.20
N GLY A 95 3.45 -8.50 -24.70
CA GLY A 95 3.91 -9.74 -24.05
C GLY A 95 4.46 -9.54 -22.63
N LEU A 96 4.15 -8.42 -21.98
CA LEU A 96 4.46 -8.18 -20.57
C LEU A 96 3.68 -9.14 -19.68
N ALA A 97 4.41 -9.89 -18.85
CA ALA A 97 3.84 -10.71 -17.79
C ALA A 97 4.45 -10.33 -16.44
N VAL A 98 3.58 -10.18 -15.45
CA VAL A 98 3.93 -9.92 -14.06
C VAL A 98 3.27 -10.98 -13.22
N TYR A 99 4.05 -11.59 -12.33
CA TYR A 99 3.57 -12.58 -11.39
C TYR A 99 3.90 -12.12 -9.96
N LEU A 100 3.15 -12.62 -9.00
CA LEU A 100 3.41 -12.38 -7.58
C LEU A 100 3.82 -13.69 -6.91
N SER A 101 4.98 -13.70 -6.27
CA SER A 101 5.44 -14.83 -5.46
C SER A 101 5.11 -14.60 -4.00
N VAL A 102 4.31 -15.50 -3.42
CA VAL A 102 4.02 -15.53 -1.99
C VAL A 102 4.66 -16.78 -1.40
N THR A 103 5.76 -16.60 -0.67
CA THR A 103 6.40 -17.69 0.07
C THR A 103 5.82 -17.74 1.49
N VAL A 104 5.21 -18.87 1.84
CA VAL A 104 4.76 -19.17 3.21
C VAL A 104 5.74 -20.18 3.82
N PRO A 105 6.45 -19.85 4.92
CA PRO A 105 7.33 -20.81 5.58
C PRO A 105 6.55 -22.05 6.07
N GLU A 106 7.10 -23.25 5.85
CA GLU A 106 6.45 -24.55 6.11
C GLU A 106 5.95 -24.77 7.56
N ASN A 107 6.40 -23.95 8.52
CA ASN A 107 6.07 -24.08 9.95
C ASN A 107 5.09 -23.01 10.48
N ILE A 108 4.48 -22.21 9.60
CA ILE A 108 3.47 -21.22 9.99
C ILE A 108 2.10 -21.74 9.58
N VAL A 109 1.36 -22.28 10.56
CA VAL A 109 -0.10 -22.14 10.53
C VAL A 109 -0.33 -20.63 10.61
N VAL A 110 -1.08 -20.04 9.68
CA VAL A 110 -1.48 -18.63 9.77
C VAL A 110 -2.43 -18.49 10.96
N VAL A 111 -1.86 -18.52 12.15
CA VAL A 111 -2.48 -18.09 13.40
C VAL A 111 -1.98 -16.67 13.56
N ALA A 112 -2.78 -15.71 13.12
CA ALA A 112 -2.49 -14.31 13.38
C ALA A 112 -2.57 -14.09 14.91
N THR A 113 -1.45 -14.23 15.62
CA THR A 113 -1.36 -13.80 17.03
C THR A 113 -1.59 -12.29 17.16
N TYR A 114 -1.38 -11.54 16.06
CA TYR A 114 -1.75 -10.14 15.88
C TYR A 114 -2.29 -9.97 14.45
N GLU A 115 -3.59 -9.65 14.33
CA GLU A 115 -4.19 -9.29 13.04
C GLU A 115 -3.53 -8.01 12.51
N LEU A 116 -3.07 -8.06 11.26
CA LEU A 116 -2.56 -6.91 10.54
C LEU A 116 -3.70 -5.92 10.25
N ASN A 117 -3.61 -4.74 10.86
CA ASN A 117 -4.49 -3.62 10.54
C ASN A 117 -3.70 -2.57 9.78
N LYS A 118 -4.29 -2.02 8.73
CA LYS A 118 -3.61 -1.12 7.81
C LYS A 118 -4.22 0.25 7.91
N ILE A 119 -3.35 1.24 8.02
CA ILE A 119 -3.75 2.64 7.86
C ILE A 119 -3.16 3.09 6.54
N GLN A 120 -4.03 3.27 5.55
CA GLN A 120 -3.67 3.94 4.31
C GLN A 120 -4.09 5.40 4.41
N GLY A 121 -3.14 6.30 4.28
CA GLY A 121 -3.41 7.72 4.06
C GLY A 121 -3.17 8.04 2.60
N SER A 122 -4.22 8.23 1.81
CA SER A 122 -4.11 8.67 0.41
C SER A 122 -4.52 10.13 0.28
N ILE A 123 -3.87 10.85 -0.64
CA ILE A 123 -4.33 12.17 -1.09
C ILE A 123 -5.15 11.93 -2.35
N VAL A 124 -6.45 12.14 -2.27
CA VAL A 124 -7.32 12.17 -3.46
C VAL A 124 -7.07 13.49 -4.19
N TYR A 125 -6.79 13.36 -5.50
CA TYR A 125 -6.48 14.41 -6.46
C TYR A 125 -7.23 15.73 -6.20
N TRP A 126 -6.56 16.71 -5.59
CA TRP A 126 -6.96 18.11 -5.64
C TRP A 126 -6.05 18.78 -6.68
N PRO A 127 -6.55 19.55 -7.66
CA PRO A 127 -5.68 20.20 -8.65
C PRO A 127 -4.81 21.27 -7.98
N PHE A 128 -3.67 20.85 -7.43
CA PHE A 128 -2.57 21.74 -7.12
C PHE A 128 -1.88 22.05 -8.44
N PHE A 129 -2.38 23.06 -9.15
CA PHE A 129 -1.71 23.63 -10.31
C PHE A 129 -0.30 24.06 -9.89
N LYS A 130 0.72 23.36 -10.39
CA LYS A 130 2.12 23.80 -10.31
C LYS A 130 2.35 24.78 -11.46
N PRO A 131 2.57 26.09 -11.22
CA PRO A 131 3.02 26.98 -12.27
C PRO A 131 4.41 26.51 -12.74
N PRO A 132 4.67 26.40 -14.05
CA PRO A 132 5.88 25.78 -14.60
C PRO A 132 7.22 26.46 -14.24
N TYR A 133 7.22 27.61 -13.57
CA TYR A 133 8.40 28.47 -13.43
C TYR A 133 8.74 28.91 -12.01
N VAL A 134 8.17 28.28 -10.98
CA VAL A 134 8.50 28.62 -9.58
C VAL A 134 8.85 27.35 -8.80
N GLU A 135 10.05 27.30 -8.21
CA GLU A 135 10.39 26.35 -7.16
C GLU A 135 9.58 26.68 -5.91
N ILE A 136 8.33 26.23 -5.87
CA ILE A 136 7.54 26.28 -4.64
C ILE A 136 7.66 24.93 -3.96
N LYS A 137 8.38 24.92 -2.83
CA LYS A 137 8.35 23.81 -1.87
C LYS A 137 6.97 23.84 -1.20
N PHE A 138 6.01 23.10 -1.72
CA PHE A 138 4.74 22.87 -1.05
C PHE A 138 4.86 21.60 -0.19
N ALA A 139 4.54 21.70 1.10
CA ALA A 139 4.37 20.54 1.96
C ALA A 139 2.88 20.20 2.01
N VAL A 140 2.48 19.08 1.41
CA VAL A 140 1.12 18.55 1.58
C VAL A 140 1.10 17.72 2.86
N THR A 141 0.41 18.20 3.88
CA THR A 141 0.21 17.45 5.12
C THR A 141 -1.16 16.81 5.07
N LEU A 142 -1.22 15.49 4.92
CA LEU A 142 -2.44 14.74 5.20
C LEU A 142 -2.57 14.64 6.72
N MET A 143 -3.56 15.31 7.27
CA MET A 143 -4.02 15.05 8.62
C MET A 143 -5.15 14.03 8.48
N VAL A 144 -4.96 12.80 8.97
CA VAL A 144 -6.06 11.85 9.12
C VAL A 144 -6.94 12.39 10.25
N LEU A 145 -7.81 13.33 9.88
CA LEU A 145 -8.56 14.21 10.77
C LEU A 145 -9.66 13.43 11.47
N VAL A 146 -9.57 13.34 12.79
CA VAL A 146 -10.63 13.00 13.77
C VAL A 146 -11.15 11.55 13.73
N SER A 147 -11.27 10.93 12.57
CA SER A 147 -11.82 9.57 12.43
C SER A 147 -10.85 8.48 12.88
N LEU A 148 -9.53 8.68 12.76
CA LEU A 148 -8.58 7.61 13.10
C LEU A 148 -8.58 7.27 14.58
N GLY A 149 -8.54 8.27 15.47
CA GLY A 149 -8.62 8.02 16.91
C GLY A 149 -9.95 7.40 17.33
N GLN A 150 -11.06 7.79 16.69
CA GLN A 150 -12.37 7.19 16.96
C GLN A 150 -12.48 5.75 16.44
N ALA A 151 -12.01 5.49 15.22
CA ALA A 151 -12.00 4.16 14.60
C ALA A 151 -11.06 3.22 15.37
N LEU A 152 -9.84 3.67 15.69
CA LEU A 152 -8.93 2.93 16.56
C LEU A 152 -9.58 2.72 17.94
N GLY A 153 -10.23 3.71 18.53
CA GLY A 153 -10.92 3.55 19.81
C GLY A 153 -12.03 2.49 19.78
N ALA A 154 -12.77 2.41 18.67
CA ALA A 154 -13.87 1.47 18.49
C ALA A 154 -13.39 0.04 18.18
N GLU A 155 -12.42 -0.10 17.27
CA GLU A 155 -11.99 -1.40 16.73
C GLU A 155 -10.76 -1.96 17.44
N ARG A 156 -9.85 -1.08 17.89
CA ARG A 156 -8.54 -1.42 18.47
C ARG A 156 -8.22 -0.52 19.68
N PRO A 157 -8.99 -0.60 20.78
CA PRO A 157 -8.80 0.30 21.93
C PRO A 157 -7.42 0.16 22.61
N ALA A 158 -6.75 -0.98 22.43
CA ALA A 158 -5.37 -1.20 22.88
C ALA A 158 -4.30 -0.56 21.95
N GLY A 159 -4.72 0.03 20.83
CA GLY A 159 -3.87 0.56 19.79
C GLY A 159 -3.43 -0.48 18.75
N ILE A 160 -2.59 -0.03 17.83
CA ILE A 160 -1.95 -0.84 16.80
C ILE A 160 -0.43 -0.73 16.89
N GLN A 161 0.26 -1.77 16.44
CA GLN A 161 1.71 -1.80 16.39
C GLN A 161 2.19 -1.57 14.95
N VAL A 162 2.93 -0.48 14.73
CA VAL A 162 3.50 -0.14 13.42
C VAL A 162 4.93 -0.66 13.36
N PHE A 163 5.25 -1.47 12.34
CA PHE A 163 6.57 -2.08 12.15
C PHE A 163 7.22 -1.71 10.81
N ALA A 164 6.45 -1.27 9.81
CA ALA A 164 6.96 -0.81 8.53
C ALA A 164 6.07 0.28 7.92
N VAL A 165 6.65 1.13 7.08
CA VAL A 165 5.94 2.19 6.33
C VAL A 165 6.45 2.22 4.89
N LEU A 166 5.54 2.26 3.92
CA LEU A 166 5.86 2.54 2.52
C LEU A 166 5.55 4.01 2.24
N LEU A 167 6.57 4.78 1.84
CA LEU A 167 6.41 6.15 1.40
C LEU A 167 6.19 6.17 -0.11
N HIS A 168 5.14 6.83 -0.57
CA HIS A 168 4.75 6.83 -1.98
C HIS A 168 4.39 8.25 -2.44
N ALA A 169 4.91 8.63 -3.60
CA ALA A 169 4.51 9.83 -4.33
C ALA A 169 4.78 9.65 -5.82
N HIS A 170 4.18 10.52 -6.65
CA HIS A 170 4.46 10.60 -8.08
C HIS A 170 5.68 11.52 -8.37
N LEU A 171 5.94 11.80 -9.65
CA LEU A 171 7.12 12.53 -10.18
C LEU A 171 7.46 13.87 -9.49
N ALA A 172 6.50 14.51 -8.82
CA ALA A 172 6.71 15.78 -8.10
C ALA A 172 7.25 15.60 -6.67
N GLY A 173 7.22 14.38 -6.12
CA GLY A 173 7.72 14.08 -4.77
C GLY A 173 9.22 14.35 -4.64
N ARG A 174 9.64 14.95 -3.54
CA ARG A 174 11.06 15.28 -3.25
C ARG A 174 11.47 14.94 -1.82
N ALA A 175 10.54 15.03 -0.88
CA ALA A 175 10.72 14.60 0.49
C ALA A 175 9.37 14.20 1.06
N ILE A 176 9.32 13.14 1.87
CA ILE A 176 8.10 12.63 2.50
C ILE A 176 8.41 12.32 3.96
N ARG A 177 7.55 12.77 4.88
CA ARG A 177 7.69 12.49 6.32
C ARG A 177 6.35 12.07 6.92
N MET A 178 6.32 10.93 7.60
CA MET A 178 5.15 10.49 8.35
C MET A 178 5.21 11.01 9.78
N ARG A 179 4.46 12.09 10.02
CA ARG A 179 4.35 12.76 11.32
C ARG A 179 3.13 12.23 12.07
N HIS A 180 3.31 11.98 13.36
CA HIS A 180 2.24 11.55 14.26
C HIS A 180 2.12 12.57 15.40
N PHE A 181 0.91 13.05 15.67
CA PHE A 181 0.65 13.99 16.76
C PHE A 181 -0.32 13.38 17.74
N ARG A 182 -0.06 13.58 19.04
CA ARG A 182 -0.95 13.16 20.12
C ARG A 182 -1.16 14.33 21.07
N ASN A 183 -2.43 14.71 21.28
CA ASN A 183 -2.80 15.86 22.12
C ASN A 183 -2.03 17.15 21.75
N GLY A 184 -1.84 17.39 20.45
CA GLY A 184 -1.08 18.55 19.94
C GLY A 184 0.44 18.43 20.03
N VAL A 185 0.98 17.34 20.61
CA VAL A 185 2.43 17.10 20.71
C VAL A 185 2.88 16.16 19.60
N GLU A 186 3.84 16.62 18.81
CA GLU A 186 4.48 15.81 17.78
C GLU A 186 5.28 14.67 18.43
N GLN A 187 5.00 13.46 17.99
CA GLN A 187 5.75 12.26 18.33
C GLN A 187 6.94 12.12 17.37
N LYS A 188 7.90 11.25 17.71
CA LYS A 188 8.97 10.87 16.79
C LYS A 188 8.39 10.47 15.43
N LEU A 189 9.06 10.84 14.33
CA LEU A 189 8.67 10.44 12.99
C LEU A 189 8.55 8.91 12.89
N LEU A 190 7.51 8.43 12.22
CA LEU A 190 7.33 7.00 11.95
C LEU A 190 8.23 6.55 10.79
N ALA A 191 8.31 7.36 9.74
CA ALA A 191 9.18 7.19 8.59
C ALA A 191 9.49 8.55 7.96
N TYR A 192 10.61 8.65 7.27
CA TYR A 192 10.97 9.83 6.50
C TYR A 192 11.94 9.48 5.38
N ASP A 193 11.85 10.25 4.31
CA ASP A 193 12.82 10.29 3.24
C ASP A 193 12.96 11.75 2.80
N ASP A 194 14.12 12.34 3.04
CA ASP A 194 14.39 13.74 2.72
C ASP A 194 14.92 13.93 1.30
N GLU A 195 15.32 12.84 0.63
CA GLU A 195 15.86 12.79 -0.74
C GLU A 195 15.06 11.77 -1.55
N PHE A 196 13.72 11.85 -1.45
CA PHE A 196 12.81 10.88 -2.04
C PHE A 196 12.97 10.82 -3.57
N ASP A 197 13.24 9.62 -4.07
CA ASP A 197 13.29 9.30 -5.49
C ASP A 197 12.04 8.51 -5.89
N PHE A 198 11.32 9.02 -6.89
CA PHE A 198 10.18 8.33 -7.48
C PHE A 198 10.53 6.91 -7.98
N ASN A 199 11.77 6.68 -8.40
CA ASN A 199 12.23 5.38 -8.89
C ASN A 199 12.76 4.44 -7.79
N PHE A 200 12.71 4.87 -6.52
CA PHE A 200 13.15 4.07 -5.38
C PHE A 200 12.14 4.16 -4.23
N GLN A 201 11.22 3.19 -4.20
CA GLN A 201 10.12 3.16 -3.24
C GLN A 201 10.06 1.80 -2.55
N GLU A 202 10.52 1.76 -1.31
CA GLU A 202 10.60 0.55 -0.50
C GLU A 202 9.87 0.67 0.83
N PHE A 203 9.56 -0.48 1.43
CA PHE A 203 9.12 -0.50 2.82
C PHE A 203 10.29 -0.17 3.74
N GLN A 204 10.15 0.91 4.51
CA GLN A 204 11.06 1.23 5.59
C GLN A 204 10.61 0.51 6.86
N TYR A 205 11.39 -0.49 7.30
CA TYR A 205 11.16 -1.13 8.60
C TYR A 205 11.55 -0.20 9.74
N LEU A 206 10.71 -0.13 10.76
CA LEU A 206 11.01 0.60 11.98
C LEU A 206 12.05 -0.18 12.78
N LYS A 207 13.13 0.50 13.21
CA LYS A 207 14.14 -0.09 14.12
C LYS A 207 13.51 -0.59 15.42
N GLU A 208 12.51 0.15 15.89
CA GLU A 208 11.70 -0.18 17.06
C GLU A 208 10.25 0.02 16.66
N GLU A 209 9.46 -1.06 16.71
CA GLU A 209 8.04 -1.00 16.42
C GLU A 209 7.35 0.01 17.35
N ARG A 210 6.38 0.76 16.84
CA ARG A 210 5.72 1.81 17.61
C ARG A 210 4.23 1.56 17.76
N THR A 211 3.75 1.63 18.99
CA THR A 211 2.32 1.60 19.28
C THR A 211 1.69 2.95 18.97
N ILE A 212 0.64 2.95 18.16
CA ILE A 212 -0.26 4.08 17.96
C ILE A 212 -1.55 3.78 18.71
N LEU A 213 -1.91 4.66 19.64
CA LEU A 213 -3.12 4.57 20.44
C LEU A 213 -4.24 5.43 19.83
N PRO A 214 -5.51 5.18 20.20
CA PRO A 214 -6.62 6.08 19.93
C PRO A 214 -6.36 7.54 20.37
#